data_AF-A0A927UR37-F1
#
_entry.id   AF-A0A927UR37-F1
#
_cell.length_a   1.000
_cell.length_b   1.000
_cell.length_c   1.000
_cell.angle_alpha   90.00
_cell.angle_beta   90.00
_cell.angle_gamma   90.00
#
_symmetry.space_group_name_H-M   'P 1'
#
loop_
_entity.id
_entity.type
_entity.pdbx_description
1 polymer ?
#
loop_
_entity_poly.entity_id
_entity_poly.type
_entity_poly.pdbx_seq_one_letter_code
_entity_poly.pdbx_strand_id
1 'polypeptide(L)'
;MRLKFKEIVRILLRVVLSLTVGILLGRIAMKVFVGNELEKEYIAINSVKVDKNTVEITGDFIDSYCGFTTAKINAEDGIVNIKIYSSPKNIFNKAGIKIKEKFENDIKEVRISDYVVWHNGKKISDKASKLFKYKQKYIGKAHGVMGVIGSAGVPDSFQNDGIQLQTSEEPYGVTIYYKNKKGYEIDDMKDVMTGYSALILACIDNAGEVTWSDRQNIAKEYTVTLEDANKYSDSNVKECAQNPSKLHDLVEKVGLESVEDTGSVKKVFK
;
A
#
# COMPACT_ATOMS: atom_id res chain seq x y z
N MET A 1 -56.50 32.23 26.20
CA MET A 1 -55.33 31.37 26.49
C MET A 1 -54.93 30.47 25.31
N ARG A 2 -55.86 29.76 24.64
CA ARG A 2 -55.58 28.89 23.46
C ARG A 2 -54.93 29.56 22.23
N LEU A 3 -55.21 30.84 21.94
CA LEU A 3 -54.60 31.53 20.79
C LEU A 3 -53.08 31.77 20.95
N LYS A 4 -52.63 32.24 22.13
CA LYS A 4 -51.21 32.47 22.42
C LYS A 4 -50.38 31.18 22.37
N PHE A 5 -50.97 30.05 22.79
CA PHE A 5 -50.31 28.75 22.71
C PHE A 5 -50.06 28.31 21.25
N LYS A 6 -51.03 28.50 20.34
CA LYS A 6 -50.84 28.19 18.91
C LYS A 6 -49.76 29.04 18.24
N GLU A 7 -49.63 30.31 18.63
CA GLU A 7 -48.57 31.19 18.13
C GLU A 7 -47.19 30.80 18.65
N ILE A 8 -47.07 30.50 19.94
CA ILE A 8 -45.82 30.01 20.54
C ILE A 8 -45.39 28.69 19.88
N VAL A 9 -46.33 27.75 19.68
CA VAL A 9 -46.06 26.48 18.99
C VAL A 9 -45.63 26.70 17.53
N ARG A 10 -46.23 27.66 16.81
CA ARG A 10 -45.79 28.04 15.45
C ARG A 10 -44.38 28.62 15.43
N ILE A 11 -44.05 29.49 16.38
CA ILE A 11 -42.71 30.08 16.47
C ILE A 11 -41.68 28.99 16.78
N LEU A 12 -41.96 28.12 17.76
CA LEU A 12 -41.10 26.99 18.09
C LEU A 12 -40.90 26.04 16.90
N LEU A 13 -41.96 25.69 16.16
CA LEU A 13 -41.86 24.87 14.95
C LEU A 13 -40.95 25.49 13.89
N ARG A 14 -41.03 26.82 13.69
CA ARG A 14 -40.17 27.54 12.74
C ARG A 14 -38.71 27.53 13.20
N VAL A 15 -38.45 27.80 14.47
CA VAL A 15 -37.09 27.77 15.03
C VAL A 15 -36.48 26.37 14.89
N VAL A 16 -37.22 25.33 15.25
CA VAL A 16 -36.78 23.94 15.09
C VAL A 16 -36.52 23.60 13.63
N LEU A 17 -37.41 23.97 12.71
CA LEU A 17 -37.22 23.74 11.28
C LEU A 17 -35.98 24.47 10.75
N SER A 18 -35.78 25.75 11.10
CA SER A 18 -34.60 26.53 10.71
C SER A 18 -33.30 25.94 11.24
N LEU A 19 -33.26 25.51 12.50
CA LEU A 19 -32.09 24.82 13.07
C LEU A 19 -31.81 23.50 12.36
N THR A 20 -32.86 22.73 12.05
CA THR A 20 -32.72 21.44 11.36
C THR A 20 -32.18 21.62 9.95
N VAL A 21 -32.71 22.58 9.20
CA VAL A 21 -32.21 22.94 7.86
C VAL A 21 -30.77 23.45 7.94
N GLY A 22 -30.45 24.30 8.92
CA GLY A 22 -29.08 24.79 9.13
C GLY A 22 -28.08 23.66 9.39
N ILE A 23 -28.43 22.70 10.25
CA ILE A 23 -27.61 21.52 10.51
C ILE A 23 -27.44 20.69 9.23
N LEU A 24 -28.52 20.46 8.47
CA LEU A 24 -28.46 19.69 7.22
C LEU A 24 -27.56 20.37 6.17
N LEU A 25 -27.72 21.68 5.97
CA LEU A 25 -26.87 22.48 5.08
C LEU A 25 -25.41 22.46 5.53
N GLY A 26 -25.16 22.57 6.85
CA GLY A 26 -23.81 22.44 7.42
C GLY A 26 -23.18 21.08 7.13
N ARG A 27 -23.94 19.97 7.22
CA ARG A 27 -23.44 18.63 6.87
C ARG A 27 -23.15 18.47 5.39
N ILE A 28 -23.97 19.05 4.52
CA ILE A 28 -23.73 19.06 3.07
C ILE A 28 -22.47 19.87 2.76
N ALA A 29 -22.34 21.06 3.36
CA ALA A 29 -21.16 21.90 3.20
C ALA A 29 -19.88 21.17 3.66
N MET A 30 -19.89 20.49 4.82
CA MET A 30 -18.76 19.67 5.26
C MET A 30 -18.37 18.59 4.25
N LYS A 31 -19.35 17.86 3.69
CA LYS A 31 -19.08 16.86 2.65
C LYS A 31 -18.50 17.45 1.37
N VAL A 32 -18.92 18.65 0.98
CA VAL A 32 -18.44 19.32 -0.22
C VAL A 32 -17.07 19.97 -0.02
N PHE A 33 -16.84 20.66 1.09
CA PHE A 33 -15.61 21.44 1.29
C PHE A 33 -14.48 20.66 1.95
N VAL A 34 -14.79 19.73 2.85
CA VAL A 34 -13.78 18.92 3.55
C VAL A 34 -13.62 17.56 2.87
N GLY A 35 -14.73 16.94 2.46
CA GLY A 35 -14.70 15.61 1.85
C GLY A 35 -14.44 14.48 2.85
N ASN A 36 -14.07 13.31 2.34
CA ASN A 36 -13.69 12.14 3.13
C ASN A 36 -12.22 11.82 2.93
N GLU A 37 -11.60 11.22 3.94
CA GLU A 37 -10.24 10.69 3.82
C GLU A 37 -10.23 9.59 2.76
N LEU A 38 -9.26 9.66 1.84
CA LEU A 38 -9.04 8.63 0.84
C LEU A 38 -7.93 7.69 1.28
N GLU A 39 -8.15 6.40 1.07
CA GLU A 39 -7.09 5.41 1.15
C GLU A 39 -6.07 5.66 0.01
N LYS A 40 -4.80 5.37 0.29
CA LYS A 40 -3.69 5.61 -0.67
C LYS A 40 -3.88 4.85 -1.99
N GLU A 41 -4.58 3.73 -1.96
CA GLU A 41 -4.89 2.88 -3.09
C GLU A 41 -5.69 3.61 -4.17
N TYR A 42 -6.42 4.66 -3.83
CA TYR A 42 -7.16 5.50 -4.78
C TYR A 42 -6.32 6.69 -5.31
N ILE A 43 -5.04 6.75 -4.97
CA ILE A 43 -4.16 7.89 -5.23
C ILE A 43 -2.90 7.41 -5.96
N ALA A 44 -2.75 7.88 -7.20
CA ALA A 44 -1.52 7.74 -7.99
C ALA A 44 -0.58 8.91 -7.67
N ILE A 45 0.67 8.63 -7.27
CA ILE A 45 1.65 9.67 -6.96
C ILE A 45 2.62 9.82 -8.13
N ASN A 46 2.51 10.97 -8.80
CA ASN A 46 3.33 11.31 -9.96
C ASN A 46 4.74 11.72 -9.50
N SER A 47 4.82 12.64 -8.53
CA SER A 47 6.10 13.10 -8.01
C SER A 47 6.08 13.33 -6.50
N VAL A 48 7.23 13.04 -5.87
CA VAL A 48 7.55 13.45 -4.51
C VAL A 48 8.95 14.03 -4.57
N LYS A 49 9.10 15.29 -4.18
CA LYS A 49 10.38 15.99 -4.07
C LYS A 49 10.54 16.46 -2.64
N VAL A 50 11.72 16.22 -2.08
CA VAL A 50 12.07 16.68 -0.75
C VAL A 50 13.39 17.43 -0.86
N ASP A 51 13.37 18.70 -0.48
CA ASP A 51 14.56 19.56 -0.36
C ASP A 51 14.70 19.99 1.09
N LYS A 52 15.57 19.28 1.83
CA LYS A 52 15.79 19.41 3.27
C LYS A 52 14.49 19.35 4.07
N ASN A 53 13.87 20.51 4.32
CA ASN A 53 12.64 20.66 5.10
C ASN A 53 11.41 21.02 4.26
N THR A 54 11.50 21.02 2.92
CA THR A 54 10.38 21.31 2.03
C THR A 54 9.94 20.06 1.28
N VAL A 55 8.65 19.72 1.35
CA VAL A 55 8.05 18.58 0.66
C VAL A 55 7.11 19.09 -0.43
N GLU A 56 7.28 18.59 -1.65
CA GLU A 56 6.38 18.84 -2.78
C GLU A 56 5.87 17.51 -3.34
N ILE A 57 4.55 17.37 -3.43
CA ILE A 57 3.88 16.16 -3.93
C ILE A 57 2.91 16.55 -5.02
N THR A 58 2.95 15.80 -6.11
CA THR A 58 1.90 15.81 -7.13
C THR A 58 1.38 14.40 -7.36
N GLY A 59 0.09 14.31 -7.65
CA GLY A 59 -0.57 13.05 -7.93
C GLY A 59 -1.94 13.24 -8.54
N ASP A 60 -2.60 12.14 -8.82
CA ASP A 60 -3.95 12.08 -9.38
C ASP A 60 -4.79 11.07 -8.60
N PHE A 61 -6.11 11.21 -8.72
CA PHE A 61 -7.03 10.20 -8.24
C PHE A 61 -7.24 9.15 -9.33
N ILE A 62 -7.27 7.88 -8.93
CA ILE A 62 -7.61 6.79 -9.86
C ILE A 62 -9.05 6.93 -10.32
N ASP A 63 -9.96 7.28 -9.40
CA ASP A 63 -11.33 7.61 -9.76
C ASP A 63 -11.41 9.04 -10.32
N SER A 64 -11.79 9.13 -11.59
CA SER A 64 -11.98 10.41 -12.27
C SER A 64 -13.04 11.29 -11.60
N TYR A 65 -13.98 10.76 -10.80
CA TYR A 65 -14.99 11.55 -10.09
C TYR A 65 -14.44 12.32 -8.89
N CYS A 66 -13.26 11.96 -8.38
CA CYS A 66 -12.65 12.59 -7.22
C CYS A 66 -12.02 13.96 -7.54
N GLY A 67 -12.26 14.91 -6.64
CA GLY A 67 -11.60 16.20 -6.59
C GLY A 67 -10.91 16.42 -5.24
N PHE A 68 -9.71 17.00 -5.28
CA PHE A 68 -8.90 17.27 -4.09
C PHE A 68 -9.56 18.39 -3.29
N THR A 69 -9.75 18.16 -1.98
CA THR A 69 -10.28 19.15 -1.06
C THR A 69 -9.18 19.72 -0.18
N THR A 70 -8.51 18.85 0.56
CA THR A 70 -7.49 19.23 1.54
C THR A 70 -6.55 18.08 1.86
N ALA A 71 -5.43 18.40 2.51
CA ALA A 71 -4.53 17.45 3.12
C ALA A 71 -4.35 17.80 4.60
N LYS A 72 -4.51 16.81 5.48
CA LYS A 72 -4.09 16.93 6.88
C LYS A 72 -2.67 16.43 7.00
N ILE A 73 -1.80 17.29 7.53
CA ILE A 73 -0.36 17.05 7.56
C ILE A 73 0.09 17.13 9.01
N ASN A 74 0.80 16.11 9.46
CA ASN A 74 1.48 16.10 10.75
C ASN A 74 2.96 15.78 10.49
N ALA A 75 3.87 16.48 11.14
CA ALA A 75 5.29 16.22 11.09
C ALA A 75 5.85 16.06 12.51
N GLU A 76 6.51 14.93 12.74
CA GLU A 76 7.15 14.61 14.03
C GLU A 76 8.47 13.89 13.74
N ASP A 77 9.56 14.31 14.38
CA ASP A 77 10.90 13.70 14.27
C ASP A 77 11.46 13.53 12.83
N GLY A 78 11.03 14.40 11.92
CA GLY A 78 11.40 14.36 10.49
C GLY A 78 10.57 13.38 9.66
N ILE A 79 9.47 12.85 10.21
CA ILE A 79 8.49 12.00 9.53
C ILE A 79 7.25 12.84 9.24
N VAL A 80 6.96 13.05 7.95
CA VAL A 80 5.76 13.77 7.50
C VAL A 80 4.67 12.77 7.14
N ASN A 81 3.53 12.85 7.83
CA ASN A 81 2.34 12.03 7.58
C ASN A 81 1.24 12.89 6.93
N ILE A 82 0.78 12.46 5.76
CA ILE A 82 -0.19 13.20 4.95
C ILE A 82 -1.44 12.34 4.76
N LYS A 83 -2.59 12.84 5.19
CA LYS A 83 -3.91 12.27 4.89
C LYS A 83 -4.59 13.14 3.86
N ILE A 84 -4.93 12.54 2.72
CA ILE A 84 -5.55 13.24 1.59
C ILE A 84 -7.06 13.07 1.68
N TYR A 85 -7.79 14.16 1.50
CA TYR A 85 -9.24 14.17 1.48
C TYR A 85 -9.74 14.52 0.08
N SER A 86 -10.88 13.92 -0.28
CA SER A 86 -11.55 14.22 -1.54
C SER A 86 -13.06 14.32 -1.39
N SER A 87 -13.67 15.03 -2.33
CA SER A 87 -15.10 15.03 -2.59
C SER A 87 -15.32 14.78 -4.08
N PRO A 88 -16.57 14.56 -4.55
CA PRO A 88 -16.86 14.66 -5.97
C PRO A 88 -16.38 15.99 -6.56
N LYS A 89 -15.85 15.95 -7.79
CA LYS A 89 -15.41 17.15 -8.52
C LYS A 89 -16.52 18.17 -8.61
N ASN A 90 -16.17 19.43 -8.40
CA ASN A 90 -17.10 20.54 -8.54
C ASN A 90 -16.35 21.82 -8.97
N ILE A 91 -16.99 22.99 -8.84
CA ILE A 91 -16.36 24.25 -9.21
C ILE A 91 -15.18 24.63 -8.31
N PHE A 92 -15.18 24.18 -7.05
CA PHE A 92 -14.12 24.41 -6.05
C PHE A 92 -13.07 23.30 -6.04
N ASN A 93 -13.49 22.04 -6.10
CA ASN A 93 -12.59 20.89 -5.95
C ASN A 93 -12.28 20.29 -7.32
N LYS A 94 -11.02 20.44 -7.77
CA LYS A 94 -10.53 19.97 -9.07
C LYS A 94 -9.79 18.64 -8.94
N ALA A 95 -9.62 17.97 -10.08
CA ALA A 95 -8.75 16.80 -10.17
C ALA A 95 -7.29 17.18 -9.88
N GLY A 96 -6.49 16.18 -9.55
CA GLY A 96 -5.08 16.35 -9.24
C GLY A 96 -4.84 16.78 -7.79
N ILE A 97 -3.74 16.28 -7.25
CA ILE A 97 -3.22 16.58 -5.93
C ILE A 97 -1.99 17.45 -6.13
N LYS A 98 -1.91 18.56 -5.40
CA LYS A 98 -0.72 19.39 -5.32
C LYS A 98 -0.54 19.86 -3.88
N ILE A 99 0.53 19.41 -3.25
CA ILE A 99 0.89 19.75 -1.88
C ILE A 99 2.30 20.30 -1.92
N LYS A 100 2.54 21.45 -1.28
CA LYS A 100 3.87 22.00 -1.09
C LYS A 100 3.93 22.66 0.29
N GLU A 101 4.69 22.07 1.18
CA GLU A 101 4.78 22.51 2.58
C GLU A 101 6.22 22.54 3.06
N LYS A 102 6.51 23.47 3.98
CA LYS A 102 7.81 23.62 4.63
C LYS A 102 7.68 23.31 6.11
N PHE A 103 8.65 22.57 6.64
CA PHE A 103 8.71 22.10 8.02
C PHE A 103 9.90 22.71 8.77
N GLU A 104 9.90 22.57 10.08
CA GLU A 104 10.99 23.08 10.94
C GLU A 104 12.25 22.25 10.79
N ASN A 105 12.10 20.93 10.79
CA ASN A 105 13.19 19.96 10.74
C ASN A 105 13.43 19.42 9.32
N ASP A 106 14.63 18.89 9.10
CA ASP A 106 14.94 18.11 7.91
C ASP A 106 14.07 16.85 7.85
N ILE A 107 13.56 16.56 6.66
CA ILE A 107 12.66 15.43 6.43
C ILE A 107 13.47 14.17 6.14
N LYS A 108 13.19 13.12 6.90
CA LYS A 108 13.74 11.77 6.76
C LYS A 108 12.78 10.83 6.04
N GLU A 109 11.48 11.06 6.18
CA GLU A 109 10.45 10.19 5.61
C GLU A 109 9.16 10.97 5.30
N VAL A 110 8.53 10.63 4.19
CA VAL A 110 7.20 11.14 3.81
C VAL A 110 6.26 9.97 3.61
N ARG A 111 5.11 10.03 4.28
CA ARG A 111 4.02 9.05 4.20
C ARG A 111 2.75 9.69 3.69
N ILE A 112 2.02 8.92 2.89
CA ILE A 112 0.63 9.22 2.57
C ILE A 112 -0.22 8.11 3.17
N SER A 113 -1.06 8.46 4.14
CA SER A 113 -1.63 7.50 5.09
C SER A 113 -0.50 6.66 5.70
N ASP A 114 -0.58 5.33 5.66
CA ASP A 114 0.46 4.44 6.21
C ASP A 114 1.54 4.02 5.18
N TYR A 115 1.54 4.64 3.99
CA TYR A 115 2.42 4.27 2.89
C TYR A 115 3.58 5.22 2.76
N VAL A 116 4.80 4.70 2.91
CA VAL A 116 6.03 5.48 2.68
C VAL A 116 6.18 5.75 1.19
N VAL A 117 6.22 7.02 0.79
CA VAL A 117 6.37 7.45 -0.62
C VAL A 117 7.75 8.04 -0.89
N TRP A 118 8.47 8.42 0.16
CA TRP A 118 9.86 8.88 0.10
C TRP A 118 10.56 8.61 1.43
N HIS A 119 11.83 8.23 1.38
CA HIS A 119 12.67 8.01 2.57
C HIS A 119 14.14 8.28 2.25
N ASN A 120 14.78 9.13 3.05
CA ASN A 120 16.21 9.47 3.01
C ASN A 120 16.78 9.67 1.60
N GLY A 121 16.21 10.60 0.84
CA GLY A 121 16.68 10.96 -0.50
C GLY A 121 16.09 10.12 -1.63
N LYS A 122 15.33 9.06 -1.32
CA LYS A 122 14.84 8.09 -2.31
C LYS A 122 13.32 8.09 -2.40
N LYS A 123 12.78 8.17 -3.62
CA LYS A 123 11.36 7.90 -3.89
C LYS A 123 11.12 6.39 -3.68
N ILE A 124 10.10 6.04 -2.92
CA ILE A 124 9.77 4.64 -2.65
C ILE A 124 8.68 4.19 -3.62
N SER A 125 8.91 3.05 -4.29
CA SER A 125 7.93 2.43 -5.20
C SER A 125 6.70 1.94 -4.45
N ASP A 126 5.54 1.90 -5.11
CA ASP A 126 4.29 1.43 -4.49
C ASP A 126 4.41 -0.02 -3.97
N LYS A 127 5.16 -0.90 -4.67
CA LYS A 127 5.42 -2.27 -4.22
C LYS A 127 6.21 -2.30 -2.91
N ALA A 128 7.34 -1.58 -2.84
CA ALA A 128 8.15 -1.51 -1.63
C ALA A 128 7.38 -0.87 -0.46
N SER A 129 6.59 0.16 -0.75
CA SER A 129 5.72 0.83 0.23
C SER A 129 4.69 -0.12 0.83
N LYS A 130 3.99 -0.88 -0.02
CA LYS A 130 3.02 -1.90 0.41
C LYS A 130 3.69 -3.02 1.23
N LEU A 131 4.81 -3.56 0.75
CA LEU A 131 5.57 -4.57 1.49
C LEU A 131 6.00 -4.06 2.88
N PHE A 132 6.49 -2.82 2.96
CA PHE A 132 6.92 -2.23 4.22
C PHE A 132 5.75 -2.04 5.20
N LYS A 133 4.58 -1.60 4.71
CA LYS A 133 3.35 -1.48 5.50
C LYS A 133 2.91 -2.83 6.07
N TYR A 134 2.94 -3.88 5.26
CA TYR A 134 2.43 -5.21 5.65
C TYR A 134 3.45 -6.08 6.37
N LYS A 135 4.70 -5.65 6.52
CA LYS A 135 5.76 -6.44 7.16
C LYS A 135 5.31 -7.00 8.52
N GLN A 136 5.69 -8.25 8.79
CA GLN A 136 5.29 -8.98 9.98
C GLN A 136 6.50 -9.42 10.78
N LYS A 137 6.38 -9.38 12.11
CA LYS A 137 7.34 -10.02 13.01
C LYS A 137 7.17 -11.55 13.05
N TYR A 138 5.94 -12.03 12.92
CA TYR A 138 5.60 -13.44 13.09
C TYR A 138 4.71 -13.95 11.96
N ILE A 139 5.05 -15.11 11.42
CA ILE A 139 4.34 -15.75 10.31
C ILE A 139 2.90 -16.18 10.69
N GLY A 140 2.61 -16.44 11.97
CA GLY A 140 1.28 -16.86 12.42
C GLY A 140 0.16 -15.82 12.23
N LYS A 141 0.48 -14.59 11.82
CA LYS A 141 -0.50 -13.54 11.54
C LYS A 141 -1.01 -13.64 10.10
N ALA A 142 -1.92 -14.58 9.85
CA ALA A 142 -2.40 -14.92 8.51
C ALA A 142 -2.81 -13.70 7.65
N HIS A 143 -3.60 -12.76 8.19
CA HIS A 143 -3.98 -11.55 7.44
C HIS A 143 -2.78 -10.69 7.03
N GLY A 144 -1.81 -10.52 7.94
CA GLY A 144 -0.58 -9.77 7.64
C GLY A 144 0.29 -10.48 6.61
N VAL A 145 0.44 -11.81 6.71
CA VAL A 145 1.18 -12.62 5.73
C VAL A 145 0.53 -12.57 4.35
N MET A 146 -0.81 -12.66 4.27
CA MET A 146 -1.53 -12.45 3.01
C MET A 146 -1.28 -11.05 2.43
N GLY A 147 -1.20 -10.02 3.29
CA GLY A 147 -0.82 -8.67 2.89
C GLY A 147 0.59 -8.60 2.28
N VAL A 148 1.57 -9.26 2.89
CA VAL A 148 2.94 -9.36 2.35
C VAL A 148 2.96 -10.08 1.00
N ILE A 149 2.32 -11.25 0.91
CA ILE A 149 2.29 -12.06 -0.33
C ILE A 149 1.56 -11.29 -1.44
N GLY A 150 0.41 -10.68 -1.15
CA GLY A 150 -0.32 -9.86 -2.11
C GLY A 150 0.47 -8.62 -2.57
N SER A 151 1.33 -8.08 -1.70
CA SER A 151 2.20 -6.94 -2.04
C SER A 151 3.41 -7.34 -2.86
N ALA A 152 4.02 -8.50 -2.54
CA ALA A 152 5.09 -9.07 -3.36
C ALA A 152 4.57 -9.38 -4.77
N GLY A 153 3.37 -9.97 -4.81
CA GLY A 153 2.69 -10.48 -5.99
C GLY A 153 2.92 -11.98 -6.18
N VAL A 154 2.35 -12.53 -7.24
CA VAL A 154 2.68 -13.85 -7.78
C VAL A 154 3.05 -13.68 -9.25
N PRO A 155 3.87 -14.58 -9.83
CA PRO A 155 4.14 -14.54 -11.27
C PRO A 155 2.83 -14.59 -12.07
N ASP A 156 2.69 -13.80 -13.13
CA ASP A 156 1.44 -13.71 -13.93
C ASP A 156 0.98 -15.04 -14.52
N SER A 157 1.93 -15.94 -14.74
CA SER A 157 1.71 -17.33 -15.16
C SER A 157 0.90 -18.16 -14.16
N PHE A 158 0.85 -17.71 -12.91
CA PHE A 158 0.28 -18.41 -11.78
C PHE A 158 -0.91 -17.64 -11.20
N GLN A 159 -2.01 -18.33 -11.00
CA GLN A 159 -3.09 -17.82 -10.17
C GLN A 159 -2.90 -18.32 -8.74
N ASN A 160 -2.90 -17.39 -7.77
CA ASN A 160 -2.91 -17.72 -6.35
C ASN A 160 -4.14 -18.59 -5.98
N ASP A 161 -3.92 -19.70 -5.30
CA ASP A 161 -4.92 -20.68 -4.86
C ASP A 161 -4.88 -20.93 -3.34
N GLY A 162 -4.55 -19.87 -2.60
CA GLY A 162 -4.47 -19.86 -1.14
C GLY A 162 -3.06 -20.08 -0.59
N ILE A 163 -2.97 -20.09 0.74
CA ILE A 163 -1.72 -20.28 1.46
C ILE A 163 -1.90 -21.25 2.63
N GLN A 164 -0.81 -21.88 3.06
CA GLN A 164 -0.72 -22.61 4.32
C GLN A 164 0.50 -22.11 5.10
N LEU A 165 0.35 -21.98 6.42
CA LEU A 165 1.41 -21.52 7.32
C LEU A 165 1.92 -22.68 8.16
N GLN A 166 3.23 -22.91 8.17
CA GLN A 166 3.91 -23.78 9.11
C GLN A 166 4.40 -22.94 10.30
N THR A 167 3.80 -23.19 11.47
CA THR A 167 4.05 -22.42 12.71
C THR A 167 4.45 -23.30 13.88
N SER A 168 4.50 -24.61 13.69
CA SER A 168 4.69 -25.59 14.76
C SER A 168 6.16 -25.79 15.11
N GLU A 169 7.04 -25.74 14.10
CA GLU A 169 8.47 -25.98 14.22
C GLU A 169 9.26 -25.16 13.20
N GLU A 170 10.56 -25.04 13.44
CA GLU A 170 11.48 -24.39 12.52
C GLU A 170 11.97 -25.38 11.44
N PRO A 171 12.15 -24.93 10.18
CA PRO A 171 11.94 -23.56 9.71
C PRO A 171 10.44 -23.20 9.63
N TYR A 172 10.08 -22.04 10.18
CA TYR A 172 8.72 -21.51 10.00
C TYR A 172 8.52 -21.14 8.52
N GLY A 173 7.42 -21.56 7.93
CA GLY A 173 7.27 -21.52 6.47
C GLY A 173 5.90 -21.06 6.00
N VAL A 174 5.85 -20.56 4.76
CA VAL A 174 4.59 -20.37 4.05
C VAL A 174 4.59 -21.17 2.76
N THR A 175 3.57 -22.00 2.58
CA THR A 175 3.27 -22.63 1.31
C THR A 175 2.29 -21.74 0.55
N ILE A 176 2.66 -21.31 -0.66
CA ILE A 176 1.81 -20.61 -1.62
C ILE A 176 1.30 -21.63 -2.61
N TYR A 177 -0.01 -21.86 -2.58
CA TYR A 177 -0.66 -22.69 -3.57
C TYR A 177 -0.92 -21.89 -4.83
N TYR A 178 -0.63 -22.49 -5.98
CA TYR A 178 -0.89 -21.87 -7.27
C TYR A 178 -1.55 -22.80 -8.27
N LYS A 179 -2.22 -22.19 -9.26
CA LYS A 179 -2.70 -22.86 -10.47
C LYS A 179 -1.86 -22.40 -11.65
N ASN A 180 -1.24 -23.36 -12.33
CA ASN A 180 -0.44 -23.11 -13.52
C ASN A 180 -1.32 -22.94 -14.75
N LYS A 181 -1.70 -21.70 -15.08
CA LYS A 181 -2.63 -21.43 -16.18
C LYS A 181 -2.01 -21.55 -17.56
N LYS A 182 -0.71 -21.29 -17.65
CA LYS A 182 0.03 -21.21 -18.91
C LYS A 182 0.87 -22.46 -19.19
N GLY A 183 0.83 -23.46 -18.30
CA GLY A 183 1.50 -24.74 -18.48
C GLY A 183 3.03 -24.69 -18.38
N TYR A 184 3.59 -23.67 -17.72
CA TYR A 184 5.06 -23.56 -17.56
C TYR A 184 5.62 -24.69 -16.69
N GLU A 185 6.82 -25.15 -17.00
CA GLU A 185 7.52 -26.04 -16.08
C GLU A 185 8.05 -25.26 -14.87
N ILE A 186 8.03 -25.91 -13.71
CA ILE A 186 8.42 -25.26 -12.45
C ILE A 186 9.88 -24.81 -12.49
N ASP A 187 10.74 -25.60 -13.16
CA ASP A 187 12.16 -25.31 -13.32
C ASP A 187 12.42 -23.98 -14.05
N ASP A 188 11.61 -23.67 -15.06
CA ASP A 188 11.71 -22.40 -15.81
C ASP A 188 11.31 -21.19 -14.97
N MET A 189 10.58 -21.42 -13.87
CA MET A 189 10.01 -20.39 -13.01
C MET A 189 10.78 -20.23 -11.68
N LYS A 190 11.78 -21.06 -11.40
CA LYS A 190 12.52 -21.05 -10.12
C LYS A 190 13.15 -19.72 -9.80
N ASP A 191 13.81 -19.07 -10.77
CA ASP A 191 14.44 -17.76 -10.54
C ASP A 191 13.40 -16.70 -10.19
N VAL A 192 12.27 -16.70 -10.91
CA VAL A 192 11.16 -15.78 -10.65
C VAL A 192 10.56 -16.04 -9.27
N MET A 193 10.23 -17.30 -8.95
CA MET A 193 9.73 -17.73 -7.64
C MET A 193 10.70 -17.37 -6.50
N THR A 194 12.01 -17.51 -6.71
CA THR A 194 13.03 -17.12 -5.74
C THR A 194 13.02 -15.63 -5.47
N GLY A 195 12.90 -14.80 -6.52
CA GLY A 195 12.76 -13.35 -6.37
C GLY A 195 11.54 -12.95 -5.54
N TYR A 196 10.35 -13.50 -5.83
CA TYR A 196 9.14 -13.25 -5.03
C TYR A 196 9.31 -13.73 -3.58
N SER A 197 9.90 -14.90 -3.39
CA SER A 197 10.14 -15.50 -2.08
C SER A 197 11.14 -14.66 -1.26
N ALA A 198 12.15 -14.07 -1.89
CA ALA A 198 13.09 -13.18 -1.23
C ALA A 198 12.38 -11.94 -0.64
N LEU A 199 11.42 -11.36 -1.36
CA LEU A 199 10.60 -10.24 -0.85
C LEU A 199 9.74 -10.67 0.36
N ILE A 200 9.14 -11.85 0.29
CA ILE A 200 8.30 -12.40 1.36
C ILE A 200 9.15 -12.69 2.60
N LEU A 201 10.27 -13.38 2.42
CA LEU A 201 11.22 -13.71 3.48
C LEU A 201 11.79 -12.45 4.12
N ALA A 202 12.15 -11.42 3.35
CA ALA A 202 12.58 -10.14 3.90
C ALA A 202 11.53 -9.53 4.84
N CYS A 203 10.25 -9.62 4.48
CA CYS A 203 9.17 -8.90 5.15
C CYS A 203 8.48 -9.68 6.29
N ILE A 204 8.78 -10.97 6.47
CA ILE A 204 8.26 -11.77 7.59
C ILE A 204 9.44 -12.22 8.44
N ASP A 205 9.70 -11.50 9.54
CA ASP A 205 10.94 -11.58 10.32
C ASP A 205 11.33 -13.03 10.68
N ASN A 206 10.41 -13.81 11.28
CA ASN A 206 10.70 -15.19 11.68
C ASN A 206 10.51 -16.27 10.58
N ALA A 207 10.14 -15.92 9.34
CA ALA A 207 10.00 -16.92 8.27
C ALA A 207 11.37 -17.46 7.82
N GLY A 208 11.52 -18.77 7.73
CA GLY A 208 12.72 -19.45 7.22
C GLY A 208 12.61 -19.89 5.76
N GLU A 209 11.40 -20.13 5.26
CA GLU A 209 11.21 -20.63 3.89
C GLU A 209 9.86 -20.25 3.27
N VAL A 210 9.82 -20.33 1.94
CA VAL A 210 8.61 -20.20 1.11
C VAL A 210 8.54 -21.38 0.15
N THR A 211 7.44 -22.12 0.17
CA THR A 211 7.20 -23.24 -0.74
C THR A 211 6.14 -22.88 -1.76
N TRP A 212 6.40 -23.13 -3.03
CA TRP A 212 5.43 -23.04 -4.12
C TRP A 212 4.91 -24.44 -4.41
N SER A 213 3.59 -24.63 -4.40
CA SER A 213 2.97 -25.94 -4.58
C SER A 213 1.72 -25.86 -5.47
N ASP A 214 1.60 -26.79 -6.41
CA ASP A 214 0.35 -27.03 -7.13
C ASP A 214 -0.49 -28.07 -6.37
N ARG A 215 -1.68 -27.68 -5.89
CA ARG A 215 -2.57 -28.59 -5.15
C ARG A 215 -2.97 -29.84 -5.94
N GLN A 216 -2.96 -29.78 -7.27
CA GLN A 216 -3.32 -30.89 -8.12
C GLN A 216 -2.12 -31.80 -8.43
N ASN A 217 -0.89 -31.32 -8.19
CA ASN A 217 0.33 -32.05 -8.47
C ASN A 217 1.46 -31.67 -7.51
N ILE A 218 1.43 -32.27 -6.31
CA ILE A 218 2.43 -32.06 -5.24
C ILE A 218 3.85 -32.40 -5.71
N ALA A 219 4.03 -33.21 -6.76
CA ALA A 219 5.36 -33.47 -7.33
C ALA A 219 6.01 -32.24 -7.99
N LYS A 220 5.26 -31.15 -8.18
CA LYS A 220 5.75 -29.84 -8.63
C LYS A 220 5.84 -28.86 -7.47
N GLU A 221 6.63 -29.20 -6.46
CA GLU A 221 6.96 -28.29 -5.35
C GLU A 221 8.34 -27.67 -5.50
N TYR A 222 8.46 -26.41 -5.12
CA TYR A 222 9.72 -25.70 -5.05
C TYR A 222 9.81 -24.87 -3.77
N THR A 223 10.77 -25.20 -2.92
CA THR A 223 11.03 -24.46 -1.67
C THR A 223 12.22 -23.54 -1.85
N VAL A 224 12.04 -22.29 -1.43
CA VAL A 224 13.06 -21.25 -1.38
C VAL A 224 13.41 -20.99 0.06
N THR A 225 14.68 -21.18 0.40
CA THR A 225 15.22 -20.97 1.75
C THR A 225 15.77 -19.56 1.92
N LEU A 226 16.17 -19.18 3.14
CA LEU A 226 16.95 -17.97 3.36
C LEU A 226 18.27 -17.95 2.60
N GLU A 227 18.93 -19.09 2.41
CA GLU A 227 20.17 -19.19 1.63
C GLU A 227 19.94 -18.80 0.17
N ASP A 228 18.86 -19.28 -0.43
CA ASP A 228 18.46 -18.91 -1.78
C ASP A 228 18.09 -17.44 -1.89
N ALA A 229 17.30 -16.93 -0.95
CA ALA A 229 16.87 -15.54 -0.93
C ALA A 229 18.04 -14.56 -0.74
N ASN A 230 19.08 -14.95 0.01
CA ASN A 230 20.27 -14.13 0.21
C ASN A 230 21.06 -13.88 -1.08
N LYS A 231 20.83 -14.65 -2.16
CA LYS A 231 21.38 -14.35 -3.50
C LYS A 231 20.92 -12.99 -4.03
N TYR A 232 19.79 -12.47 -3.54
CA TYR A 232 19.25 -11.15 -3.88
C TYR A 232 19.71 -10.04 -2.92
N SER A 233 20.49 -10.34 -1.88
CA SER A 233 21.06 -9.36 -0.96
C SER A 233 22.59 -9.41 -1.03
N ASP A 234 23.25 -8.33 -0.63
CA ASP A 234 24.71 -8.35 -0.42
C ASP A 234 25.05 -8.83 1.01
N SER A 235 24.01 -8.96 1.86
CA SER A 235 24.08 -9.46 3.23
C SER A 235 22.91 -10.43 3.48
N ASN A 236 22.23 -10.30 4.62
CA ASN A 236 21.03 -11.06 4.95
C ASN A 236 19.78 -10.39 4.35
N VAL A 237 18.95 -11.14 3.62
CA VAL A 237 17.71 -10.66 3.00
C VAL A 237 16.73 -10.03 4.01
N LYS A 238 16.77 -10.44 5.28
CA LYS A 238 15.97 -9.83 6.37
C LYS A 238 16.34 -8.37 6.62
N GLU A 239 17.61 -8.02 6.43
CA GLU A 239 18.08 -6.64 6.65
C GLU A 239 17.50 -5.67 5.62
N CYS A 240 17.09 -6.18 4.46
CA CYS A 240 16.46 -5.36 3.43
C CYS A 240 15.15 -4.73 3.93
N ALA A 241 14.40 -5.36 4.83
CA ALA A 241 13.14 -4.82 5.35
C ALA A 241 13.28 -3.92 6.60
N GLN A 242 14.51 -3.61 7.03
CA GLN A 242 14.76 -2.76 8.20
C GLN A 242 14.28 -1.31 7.97
N ASN A 243 14.39 -0.81 6.74
CA ASN A 243 13.87 0.51 6.37
C ASN A 243 13.34 0.52 4.92
N PRO A 244 12.52 1.52 4.56
CA PRO A 244 11.86 1.58 3.25
C PRO A 244 12.84 1.61 2.06
N SER A 245 13.96 2.33 2.18
CA SER A 245 14.93 2.44 1.07
C SER A 245 15.64 1.13 0.79
N LYS A 246 16.09 0.40 1.82
CA LYS A 246 16.71 -0.92 1.65
C LYS A 246 15.73 -1.92 1.03
N LEU A 247 14.44 -1.85 1.39
CA LEU A 247 13.43 -2.75 0.84
C LEU A 247 13.12 -2.41 -0.62
N HIS A 248 13.12 -1.12 -0.94
CA HIS A 248 13.02 -0.66 -2.31
C HIS A 248 14.19 -1.17 -3.16
N ASP A 249 15.42 -1.13 -2.65
CA ASP A 249 16.60 -1.65 -3.35
C ASP A 249 16.49 -3.17 -3.61
N LEU A 250 15.94 -3.93 -2.67
CA LEU A 250 15.63 -5.34 -2.89
C LEU A 250 14.58 -5.53 -3.98
N VAL A 251 13.52 -4.72 -3.98
CA VAL A 251 12.48 -4.75 -5.03
C VAL A 251 13.08 -4.46 -6.41
N GLU A 252 13.98 -3.48 -6.52
CA GLU A 252 14.69 -3.18 -7.78
C GLU A 252 15.61 -4.31 -8.21
N LYS A 253 16.41 -4.88 -7.28
CA LYS A 253 17.35 -5.98 -7.57
C LYS A 253 16.64 -7.27 -7.97
N VAL A 254 15.48 -7.54 -7.36
CA VAL A 254 14.61 -8.67 -7.70
C VAL A 254 14.01 -8.48 -9.11
N GLY A 255 13.75 -7.25 -9.55
CA GLY A 255 13.53 -6.92 -10.97
C GLY A 255 12.33 -7.62 -11.61
N LEU A 256 11.24 -7.80 -10.87
CA LEU A 256 10.05 -8.54 -11.32
C LEU A 256 9.07 -7.63 -12.06
N GLU A 257 9.04 -7.73 -13.40
CA GLU A 257 7.88 -7.40 -14.24
C GLU A 257 7.56 -8.55 -15.21
N SER A 258 6.30 -8.58 -15.65
CA SER A 258 5.53 -9.65 -16.30
C SER A 258 6.28 -10.56 -17.29
N VAL A 259 6.02 -11.88 -17.20
CA VAL A 259 6.36 -12.84 -18.26
C VAL A 259 5.42 -12.60 -19.45
N GLU A 260 5.93 -12.01 -20.53
CA GLU A 260 5.18 -11.94 -21.79
C GLU A 260 4.85 -13.35 -22.31
N ASP A 261 3.76 -13.48 -23.07
CA ASP A 261 3.26 -14.72 -23.70
C ASP A 261 4.28 -15.46 -24.58
N THR A 262 5.50 -14.93 -24.74
CA THR A 262 6.61 -15.49 -25.50
C THR A 262 7.59 -16.32 -24.65
N GLY A 263 7.38 -16.45 -23.34
CA GLY A 263 8.23 -17.29 -22.46
C GLY A 263 9.61 -16.71 -22.17
N SER A 264 9.82 -15.40 -22.40
CA SER A 264 11.09 -14.73 -22.10
C SER A 264 10.94 -13.78 -20.90
N VAL A 265 11.80 -13.95 -19.89
CA VAL A 265 11.95 -13.01 -18.77
C VAL A 265 12.80 -11.83 -19.25
N LYS A 266 12.23 -10.62 -19.31
CA LYS A 266 13.03 -9.41 -19.53
C LYS A 266 13.47 -8.83 -18.19
N LYS A 267 14.80 -8.83 -17.93
CA LYS A 267 15.39 -7.91 -16.95
C LYS A 267 15.28 -6.50 -17.50
N VAL A 268 14.60 -5.60 -16.79
CA VAL A 268 14.71 -4.16 -17.05
C VAL A 268 16.00 -3.68 -16.40
N PHE A 269 16.97 -3.27 -17.22
CA PHE A 269 18.04 -2.38 -16.75
C PHE A 269 17.78 -0.98 -17.29
N LYS A 270 17.59 -0.05 -16.34
CA LYS A 270 17.57 1.42 -16.41
C LYS A 270 16.49 2.10 -17.26
#